data_AF-A0AAX4IRD6-F1
#
_entry.id   AF-A0AAX4IRD6-F1
#
_cell.length_a   1.000
_cell.length_b   1.000
_cell.length_c   1.000
_cell.angle_alpha   90.00
_cell.angle_beta   90.00
_cell.angle_gamma   90.00
#
_symmetry.space_group_name_H-M   'P 1'
#
loop_
_entity.id
_entity.type
_entity.pdbx_description
1 polymer ?
#
loop_
_entity_poly.entity_id
_entity_poly.type
_entity_poly.pdbx_seq_one_letter_code
_entity_poly.pdbx_strand_id
1 'polypeptide(L)'
;MGAHRGCSEHRTVHRQQRQFTTSVLPPPTTSVASSRTDDTTTTTTTTRVAGLSKASPTPPRYRYPEPDTPVVMDEKHGYLEYRLATPPPSYPMTSRVTRRKGLLPVLAMAALFAWSCWGYLRLPTAPARTGVVPDGAPAAAVKDLVPLEAHIMSKCPDARDCLRDLVLPTMMKVQDKVNFTLSYIGTPTENDGVDCKHGPSECMGNIIELCAAHLYPDPKINLGFTMCLTREYSAIPDRTLVEDCALEHAIDIQALNDCATEDDGGFGVGMLRDSVRRSKSAGVTKSCTVRLNEEFYCVRDDGQWKDCPHGAGVNDLVIAIEKLYRS
;
A
#
# COMPACT_ATOMS: atom_id res chain seq x y z
N MET A 1 41.62 -46.82 -22.08
CA MET A 1 41.94 -45.63 -22.91
C MET A 1 40.81 -44.64 -22.70
N GLY A 2 40.85 -43.81 -21.65
CA GLY A 2 41.40 -42.45 -21.60
C GLY A 2 40.26 -41.57 -21.04
N ALA A 3 40.20 -41.22 -19.75
CA ALA A 3 41.00 -40.26 -18.96
C ALA A 3 40.49 -38.80 -19.02
N HIS A 4 39.86 -38.39 -17.92
CA HIS A 4 39.95 -37.11 -17.18
C HIS A 4 39.71 -35.73 -17.82
N ARG A 5 38.82 -34.95 -17.16
CA ARG A 5 39.01 -33.63 -16.48
C ARG A 5 37.63 -32.93 -16.39
N GLY A 6 37.12 -32.33 -15.30
CA GLY A 6 37.68 -31.92 -14.02
C GLY A 6 37.67 -30.38 -13.87
N CYS A 7 36.89 -29.87 -12.90
CA CYS A 7 36.94 -28.54 -12.21
C CYS A 7 36.30 -27.33 -12.93
N SER A 8 35.30 -26.62 -12.35
CA SER A 8 35.25 -25.79 -11.11
C SER A 8 35.89 -24.42 -11.31
N GLU A 9 35.12 -23.33 -11.17
CA GLU A 9 35.50 -22.19 -10.31
C GLU A 9 34.36 -21.17 -10.09
N HIS A 10 34.16 -20.85 -8.82
CA HIS A 10 33.41 -19.72 -8.28
C HIS A 10 34.41 -18.63 -7.89
N ARG A 11 33.95 -17.36 -7.91
CA ARG A 11 34.42 -16.22 -7.08
C ARG A 11 35.59 -15.39 -7.63
N THR A 12 35.32 -14.12 -7.97
CA THR A 12 35.94 -12.92 -7.34
C THR A 12 35.55 -11.64 -8.10
N VAL A 13 34.61 -10.84 -7.56
CA VAL A 13 34.44 -9.42 -7.95
C VAL A 13 34.34 -8.59 -6.67
N HIS A 14 35.48 -8.37 -6.03
CA HIS A 14 35.68 -7.33 -5.02
C HIS A 14 37.12 -6.82 -5.15
N ARG A 15 37.41 -6.10 -6.24
CA ARG A 15 38.66 -5.36 -6.38
C ARG A 15 38.59 -4.34 -7.51
N GLN A 16 37.72 -3.34 -7.41
CA GLN A 16 37.76 -2.19 -8.33
C GLN A 16 37.25 -0.87 -7.72
N GLN A 17 37.61 -0.62 -6.46
CA GLN A 17 37.59 0.74 -5.88
C GLN A 17 38.88 0.95 -5.11
N ARG A 18 39.97 1.20 -5.84
CA ARG A 18 41.22 1.80 -5.36
C ARG A 18 42.14 2.02 -6.54
N GLN A 19 41.96 3.15 -7.22
CA GLN A 19 42.95 3.93 -7.97
C GLN A 19 42.17 4.94 -8.82
N PHE A 20 42.73 6.14 -9.00
CA PHE A 20 42.09 7.42 -9.39
C PHE A 20 41.37 8.08 -8.19
N THR A 21 41.84 9.14 -7.55
CA THR A 21 42.82 10.18 -7.93
C THR A 21 43.27 10.93 -6.66
N THR A 22 44.58 11.12 -6.51
CA THR A 22 45.23 12.07 -5.58
C THR A 22 45.40 13.43 -6.24
N SER A 23 44.91 14.51 -5.62
CA SER A 23 45.67 15.75 -5.32
C SER A 23 44.73 16.90 -4.92
N VAL A 24 44.70 17.30 -3.64
CA VAL A 24 44.40 18.70 -3.24
C VAL A 24 45.19 19.00 -1.96
N LEU A 25 45.93 20.12 -1.97
CA LEU A 25 46.78 20.65 -0.90
C LEU A 25 45.99 21.09 0.36
N PRO A 26 46.64 21.15 1.55
CA PRO A 26 46.06 21.78 2.74
C PRO A 26 46.24 23.31 2.73
N PRO A 27 45.34 24.09 3.36
CA PRO A 27 45.50 25.53 3.51
C PRO A 27 46.48 25.88 4.65
N PRO A 28 47.05 27.11 4.63
CA PRO A 28 48.18 27.48 5.47
C PRO A 28 47.77 27.95 6.86
N THR A 29 48.69 27.72 7.79
CA THR A 29 48.77 28.37 9.10
C THR A 29 49.15 29.84 8.94
N THR A 30 48.37 30.73 9.56
CA THR A 30 48.80 32.12 9.81
C THR A 30 48.60 32.46 11.27
N SER A 31 49.74 32.64 11.93
CA SER A 31 49.92 33.32 13.21
C SER A 31 49.56 34.80 13.09
N VAL A 32 48.74 35.31 14.02
CA VAL A 32 48.73 36.73 14.37
C VAL A 32 48.67 36.83 15.90
N ALA A 33 49.69 37.46 16.46
CA ALA A 33 49.71 37.93 17.83
C ALA A 33 49.05 39.30 17.91
N SER A 34 48.20 39.57 18.91
CA SER A 34 48.26 40.83 19.66
C SER A 34 47.37 40.84 20.92
N SER A 35 47.95 41.44 21.96
CA SER A 35 47.39 42.25 23.06
C SER A 35 46.36 41.69 24.06
N ARG A 36 46.83 41.67 25.31
CA ARG A 36 46.14 41.80 26.62
C ARG A 36 44.90 42.69 26.63
N THR A 37 43.90 42.32 27.44
CA THR A 37 43.56 42.95 28.75
C THR A 37 42.60 42.07 29.55
N ASP A 38 42.75 42.17 30.87
CA ASP A 38 41.97 41.72 32.03
C ASP A 38 40.51 41.27 31.80
N ASP A 39 40.09 40.16 32.44
CA ASP A 39 39.37 40.30 33.72
C ASP A 39 39.25 38.99 34.52
N THR A 40 39.19 39.24 35.82
CA THR A 40 39.00 38.41 37.02
C THR A 40 37.80 37.45 36.91
N THR A 41 37.94 36.21 37.40
CA THR A 41 37.00 35.57 38.37
C THR A 41 37.52 34.20 38.83
N THR A 42 37.82 34.16 40.12
CA THR A 42 37.91 33.06 41.09
C THR A 42 37.14 31.79 40.74
N THR A 43 37.73 30.60 40.92
CA THR A 43 37.12 29.43 41.63
C THR A 43 38.13 28.27 41.78
N THR A 44 38.55 28.06 43.03
CA THR A 44 38.70 26.79 43.77
C THR A 44 39.58 25.65 43.23
N THR A 45 40.73 25.49 43.89
CA THR A 45 41.52 24.27 44.07
C THR A 45 40.69 23.11 44.63
N THR A 46 40.71 21.91 44.01
CA THR A 46 40.65 20.61 44.73
C THR A 46 41.18 19.47 43.85
N THR A 47 42.33 18.94 44.29
CA THR A 47 42.74 17.53 44.41
C THR A 47 42.52 16.52 43.28
N ARG A 48 43.67 16.10 42.76
CA ARG A 48 43.99 14.90 41.98
C ARG A 48 43.67 13.61 42.77
N VAL A 49 42.84 12.73 42.23
CA VAL A 49 42.80 11.30 42.60
C VAL A 49 42.75 10.47 41.32
N ALA A 50 43.72 9.57 41.21
CA ALA A 50 43.81 8.56 40.16
C ALA A 50 42.69 7.52 40.32
N GLY A 51 42.02 7.18 39.22
CA GLY A 51 40.97 6.16 39.19
C GLY A 51 41.01 5.41 37.87
N LEU A 52 41.17 4.09 37.97
CA LEU A 52 41.36 3.12 36.90
C LEU A 52 40.28 3.18 35.80
N SER A 53 40.71 3.21 34.55
CA SER A 53 39.88 2.94 33.38
C SER A 53 39.40 1.48 33.40
N LYS A 54 38.13 1.24 33.75
CA LYS A 54 37.46 -0.04 33.49
C LYS A 54 36.92 -0.05 32.06
N ALA A 55 37.35 -1.04 31.30
CA ALA A 55 36.83 -1.35 29.97
C ALA A 55 35.32 -1.64 30.02
N SER A 56 34.59 -1.07 29.08
CA SER A 56 33.17 -1.34 28.86
C SER A 56 32.99 -2.76 28.28
N PRO A 57 32.08 -3.60 28.80
CA PRO A 57 31.82 -4.90 28.23
C PRO A 57 30.99 -4.76 26.95
N THR A 58 31.50 -5.32 25.85
CA THR A 58 30.74 -5.59 24.62
C THR A 58 29.51 -6.45 24.92
N PRO A 59 28.34 -6.18 24.32
CA PRO A 59 27.17 -7.04 24.48
C PRO A 59 27.41 -8.40 23.82
N PRO A 60 26.86 -9.50 24.36
CA PRO A 60 27.04 -10.81 23.76
C PRO A 60 26.37 -10.84 22.38
N ARG A 61 27.09 -11.34 21.38
CA ARG A 61 26.50 -11.76 20.11
C ARG A 61 25.49 -12.87 20.43
N TYR A 62 24.21 -12.62 20.15
CA TYR A 62 23.22 -13.68 20.09
C TYR A 62 23.64 -14.67 19.00
N ARG A 63 24.09 -15.85 19.43
CA ARG A 63 24.32 -17.01 18.55
C ARG A 63 23.03 -17.81 18.58
N TYR A 64 22.34 -17.89 17.44
CA TYR A 64 21.22 -18.80 17.27
C TYR A 64 21.67 -20.24 17.58
N PRO A 65 20.87 -21.05 18.29
CA PRO A 65 21.15 -22.48 18.40
C PRO A 65 21.10 -23.09 16.99
N GLU A 66 22.17 -23.79 16.60
CA GLU A 66 22.09 -24.70 15.45
C GLU A 66 21.12 -25.82 15.79
N PRO A 67 20.17 -26.17 14.90
CA PRO A 67 19.34 -27.34 15.09
C PRO A 67 20.18 -28.62 14.94
N ASP A 68 20.18 -29.45 15.99
CA ASP A 68 20.89 -30.74 16.06
C ASP A 68 20.24 -31.87 15.22
N THR A 69 19.61 -31.54 14.10
CA THR A 69 19.06 -32.56 13.18
C THR A 69 19.24 -32.16 11.72
N PRO A 70 19.90 -33.00 10.90
CA PRO A 70 19.89 -32.80 9.46
C PRO A 70 18.47 -33.10 8.96
N VAL A 71 17.74 -32.07 8.53
CA VAL A 71 16.53 -32.28 7.73
C VAL A 71 16.99 -32.74 6.35
N VAL A 72 17.16 -34.04 6.21
CA VAL A 72 17.21 -34.71 4.91
C VAL A 72 15.79 -34.74 4.38
N MET A 73 15.47 -33.86 3.44
CA MET A 73 14.29 -34.04 2.60
C MET A 73 14.55 -35.22 1.67
N ASP A 74 14.22 -36.42 2.12
CA ASP A 74 14.17 -37.60 1.26
C ASP A 74 12.88 -37.53 0.44
N GLU A 75 13.00 -36.98 -0.76
CA GLU A 75 11.94 -36.73 -1.75
C GLU A 75 11.20 -38.00 -2.22
N LYS A 76 11.55 -39.19 -1.70
CA LYS A 76 11.06 -40.48 -2.20
C LYS A 76 9.98 -41.17 -1.38
N HIS A 77 9.68 -40.72 -0.16
CA HIS A 77 8.74 -41.42 0.73
C HIS A 77 7.32 -40.83 0.79
N GLY A 78 7.10 -39.60 0.31
CA GLY A 78 5.75 -38.98 0.29
C GLY A 78 4.81 -39.45 -0.82
N TYR A 79 5.32 -40.21 -1.80
CA TYR A 79 4.56 -40.59 -3.00
C TYR A 79 3.92 -41.99 -2.95
N LEU A 80 4.27 -42.83 -1.96
CA LEU A 80 3.82 -44.23 -1.94
C LEU A 80 2.57 -44.47 -1.09
N GLU A 81 2.22 -43.59 -0.15
CA GLU A 81 1.08 -43.80 0.75
C GLU A 81 -0.28 -43.39 0.16
N TYR A 82 -0.28 -42.65 -0.95
CA TYR A 82 -1.52 -42.23 -1.62
C TYR A 82 -2.11 -43.27 -2.59
N ARG A 83 -1.52 -44.46 -2.71
CA ARG A 83 -1.96 -45.52 -3.66
C ARG A 83 -2.64 -46.74 -3.04
N LEU A 84 -2.96 -46.74 -1.75
CA LEU A 84 -3.60 -47.89 -1.09
C LEU A 84 -5.00 -47.64 -0.50
N ALA A 85 -5.69 -46.58 -0.93
CA ALA A 85 -7.12 -46.43 -0.68
C ALA A 85 -7.93 -47.07 -1.82
N THR A 86 -8.76 -48.05 -1.46
CA THR A 86 -9.66 -48.84 -2.31
C THR A 86 -10.57 -48.01 -3.23
N PRO A 87 -10.90 -48.49 -4.46
CA PRO A 87 -11.85 -47.82 -5.33
C PRO A 87 -13.31 -47.99 -4.83
N PRO A 88 -14.20 -47.02 -5.06
CA PRO A 88 -15.63 -47.14 -4.74
C PRO A 88 -16.35 -48.15 -5.66
N PRO A 89 -17.48 -48.74 -5.23
CA PRO A 89 -18.20 -49.74 -6.01
C PRO A 89 -18.84 -49.13 -7.27
N SER A 90 -18.72 -49.85 -8.38
CA SER A 90 -19.37 -49.54 -9.66
C SER A 90 -20.84 -49.98 -9.66
N TYR A 91 -21.75 -49.04 -9.93
CA TYR A 91 -23.16 -49.34 -10.20
C TYR A 91 -23.34 -49.82 -11.65
N PRO A 92 -24.10 -50.88 -11.92
CA PRO A 92 -24.44 -51.25 -13.28
C PRO A 92 -25.59 -50.37 -13.79
N MET A 93 -25.27 -49.36 -14.60
CA MET A 93 -26.29 -48.72 -15.44
C MET A 93 -26.48 -49.53 -16.72
N THR A 94 -27.50 -50.38 -16.73
CA THR A 94 -28.16 -50.77 -17.97
C THR A 94 -29.22 -49.72 -18.29
N SER A 95 -28.91 -48.78 -19.18
CA SER A 95 -29.97 -48.09 -19.92
C SER A 95 -29.68 -48.17 -21.41
N ARG A 96 -30.48 -48.97 -22.12
CA ARG A 96 -30.59 -48.90 -23.57
C ARG A 96 -31.31 -47.60 -23.90
N VAL A 97 -30.55 -46.54 -24.17
CA VAL A 97 -31.12 -45.35 -24.82
C VAL A 97 -31.33 -45.69 -26.29
N THR A 98 -32.57 -46.05 -26.63
CA THR A 98 -32.99 -46.14 -28.03
C THR A 98 -33.09 -44.72 -28.60
N ARG A 99 -32.17 -44.39 -29.50
CA ARG A 99 -32.14 -43.12 -30.24
C ARG A 99 -33.33 -43.05 -31.20
N ARG A 100 -34.53 -42.70 -30.71
CA ARG A 100 -35.65 -42.30 -31.57
C ARG A 100 -35.29 -40.94 -32.18
N LYS A 101 -34.95 -40.94 -33.47
CA LYS A 101 -34.86 -39.73 -34.31
C LYS A 101 -36.25 -39.08 -34.39
N GLY A 102 -36.62 -38.29 -33.40
CA GLY A 102 -37.82 -37.47 -33.45
C GLY A 102 -37.55 -36.21 -34.25
N LEU A 103 -38.25 -36.02 -35.37
CA LEU A 103 -38.35 -34.71 -36.05
C LEU A 103 -39.16 -33.68 -35.23
N LEU A 104 -39.92 -34.15 -34.23
CA LEU A 104 -40.81 -33.33 -33.41
C LEU A 104 -40.18 -32.17 -32.61
N PRO A 105 -39.03 -32.32 -31.91
CA PRO A 105 -38.43 -31.20 -31.16
C PRO A 105 -37.87 -30.11 -32.09
N VAL A 106 -37.40 -30.49 -33.29
CA VAL A 106 -36.89 -29.54 -34.29
C VAL A 106 -38.03 -28.69 -34.87
N LEU A 107 -39.18 -29.31 -35.15
CA LEU A 107 -40.36 -28.60 -35.63
C LEU A 107 -40.96 -27.68 -34.56
N ALA A 108 -40.92 -28.07 -33.28
CA ALA A 108 -41.37 -27.23 -32.18
C ALA A 108 -40.51 -25.96 -32.02
N MET A 109 -39.19 -26.08 -32.13
CA MET A 109 -38.28 -24.93 -32.07
C MET A 109 -38.43 -23.99 -33.27
N ALA A 110 -38.63 -24.53 -34.47
CA ALA A 110 -38.88 -23.73 -35.67
C ALA A 110 -40.21 -22.94 -35.59
N ALA A 111 -41.25 -23.56 -35.02
CA ALA A 111 -42.55 -22.91 -34.81
C ALA A 111 -42.45 -21.76 -33.79
N LEU A 112 -41.69 -21.94 -32.70
CA LEU A 112 -41.46 -20.88 -31.71
C LEU A 112 -40.70 -19.71 -32.31
N PHE A 113 -39.66 -19.97 -33.10
CA PHE A 113 -38.89 -18.91 -33.76
C PHE A 113 -39.74 -18.13 -34.77
N ALA A 114 -40.56 -18.83 -35.56
CA ALA A 114 -41.50 -18.20 -36.47
C ALA A 114 -42.56 -17.36 -35.74
N TRP A 115 -43.06 -17.83 -34.58
CA TRP A 115 -44.03 -17.08 -33.77
C TRP A 115 -43.41 -15.81 -33.17
N SER A 116 -42.17 -15.89 -32.69
CA SER A 116 -41.41 -14.72 -32.22
C SER A 116 -41.19 -13.71 -33.35
N CYS A 117 -40.71 -14.14 -34.52
CA CYS A 117 -40.51 -13.26 -35.68
C CYS A 117 -41.82 -12.62 -36.17
N TRP A 118 -42.95 -13.34 -36.14
CA TRP A 118 -44.25 -12.78 -36.50
C TRP A 118 -44.70 -11.71 -35.48
N GLY A 119 -44.41 -11.89 -34.19
CA GLY A 119 -44.66 -10.89 -33.15
C GLY A 119 -43.89 -9.59 -33.38
N TYR A 120 -42.62 -9.68 -33.78
CA TYR A 120 -41.78 -8.50 -34.07
C TYR A 120 -42.21 -7.76 -35.34
N LEU A 121 -42.75 -8.46 -36.35
CA LEU A 121 -43.16 -7.85 -37.63
C LEU A 121 -44.58 -7.25 -37.61
N ARG A 122 -45.35 -7.45 -36.53
CA ARG A 122 -46.71 -6.89 -36.35
C ARG A 122 -46.79 -5.74 -35.33
N LEU A 123 -45.65 -5.24 -34.83
CA LEU A 123 -45.67 -4.01 -34.06
C LEU A 123 -45.97 -2.84 -35.01
N PRO A 124 -47.04 -2.05 -34.78
CA PRO A 124 -47.28 -0.85 -35.57
C PRO A 124 -46.09 0.08 -35.36
N THR A 125 -45.40 0.45 -36.44
CA THR A 125 -44.46 1.56 -36.41
C THR A 125 -45.24 2.80 -36.01
N ALA A 126 -45.16 3.17 -34.73
CA ALA A 126 -45.66 4.45 -34.26
C ALA A 126 -44.94 5.55 -35.04
N PRO A 127 -45.64 6.56 -35.57
CA PRO A 127 -44.98 7.66 -36.24
C PRO A 127 -44.08 8.37 -35.23
N ALA A 128 -42.88 8.74 -35.67
CA ALA A 128 -41.97 9.57 -34.92
C ALA A 128 -42.71 10.85 -34.48
N ARG A 129 -43.12 10.88 -33.21
CA ARG A 129 -43.56 12.12 -32.57
C ARG A 129 -42.32 13.00 -32.48
N THR A 130 -42.34 14.10 -33.22
CA THR A 130 -41.54 15.29 -32.91
C THR A 130 -41.97 15.76 -31.52
N GLY A 131 -41.36 15.16 -30.50
CA GLY A 131 -41.49 15.56 -29.12
C GLY A 131 -40.70 16.84 -28.93
N VAL A 132 -41.43 17.94 -28.78
CA VAL A 132 -40.96 19.13 -28.07
C VAL A 132 -40.32 18.65 -26.78
N VAL A 133 -39.04 18.97 -26.60
CA VAL A 133 -38.27 18.71 -25.38
C VAL A 133 -39.04 19.34 -24.21
N PRO A 134 -39.56 18.57 -23.24
CA PRO A 134 -39.97 19.16 -21.98
C PRO A 134 -38.69 19.61 -21.30
N ASP A 135 -38.54 20.92 -21.15
CA ASP A 135 -37.59 21.53 -20.23
C ASP A 135 -37.68 20.84 -18.86
N GLY A 136 -36.53 20.46 -18.32
CA GLY A 136 -36.37 20.16 -16.90
C GLY A 136 -37.01 18.86 -16.42
N ALA A 137 -36.39 17.72 -16.73
CA ALA A 137 -36.24 16.74 -15.66
C ALA A 137 -35.41 17.44 -14.56
N PRO A 138 -35.86 17.52 -13.29
CA PRO A 138 -35.04 18.09 -12.25
C PRO A 138 -33.77 17.26 -12.19
N ALA A 139 -32.64 17.87 -12.56
CA ALA A 139 -31.34 17.36 -12.16
C ALA A 139 -31.47 17.14 -10.65
N ALA A 140 -31.41 15.89 -10.21
CA ALA A 140 -31.28 15.61 -8.80
C ALA A 140 -30.11 16.47 -8.33
N ALA A 141 -30.38 17.43 -7.43
CA ALA A 141 -29.36 18.33 -6.93
C ALA A 141 -28.19 17.47 -6.46
N VAL A 142 -27.06 17.59 -7.17
CA VAL A 142 -25.82 16.92 -6.76
C VAL A 142 -25.47 17.58 -5.45
N LYS A 143 -25.72 16.88 -4.34
CA LYS A 143 -25.32 17.36 -3.02
C LYS A 143 -23.80 17.35 -2.97
N ASP A 144 -23.24 18.43 -2.46
CA ASP A 144 -21.79 18.54 -2.28
C ASP A 144 -21.33 17.49 -1.26
N LEU A 145 -20.34 16.68 -1.67
CA LEU A 145 -19.75 15.66 -0.80
C LEU A 145 -18.86 16.33 0.25
N VAL A 146 -18.91 15.82 1.49
CA VAL A 146 -18.12 16.37 2.59
C VAL A 146 -16.63 15.99 2.40
N PRO A 147 -15.70 16.95 2.43
CA PRO A 147 -14.27 16.62 2.39
C PRO A 147 -13.85 15.81 3.61
N LEU A 148 -13.34 14.60 3.39
CA LEU A 148 -12.76 13.75 4.44
C LEU A 148 -11.36 13.34 4.01
N GLU A 149 -10.36 13.66 4.81
CA GLU A 149 -8.97 13.38 4.45
C GLU A 149 -8.24 12.68 5.59
N ALA A 150 -7.53 11.59 5.27
CA ALA A 150 -6.61 10.96 6.20
C ALA A 150 -5.18 11.17 5.71
N HIS A 151 -4.28 11.57 6.62
CA HIS A 151 -2.87 11.79 6.33
C HIS A 151 -2.04 10.72 7.04
N ILE A 152 -1.30 9.92 6.26
CA ILE A 152 -0.59 8.74 6.76
C ILE A 152 0.86 8.66 6.25
N MET A 153 1.61 7.72 6.82
CA MET A 153 2.83 7.16 6.25
C MET A 153 2.64 5.64 6.17
N SER A 154 2.88 5.01 5.02
CA SER A 154 2.62 3.57 4.80
C SER A 154 3.27 2.65 5.84
N LYS A 155 4.47 3.01 6.32
CA LYS A 155 5.21 2.24 7.34
C LYS A 155 4.91 2.61 8.79
N CYS A 156 3.88 3.43 9.05
CA CYS A 156 3.59 3.91 10.41
C CYS A 156 2.61 2.98 11.16
N PRO A 157 2.94 2.51 12.37
CA PRO A 157 2.01 1.70 13.17
C PRO A 157 0.74 2.45 13.58
N ASP A 158 0.81 3.76 13.81
CA ASP A 158 -0.37 4.58 14.11
C ASP A 158 -1.30 4.72 12.90
N ALA A 159 -0.76 4.69 11.67
CA ALA A 159 -1.58 4.63 10.46
C ALA A 159 -2.40 3.33 10.42
N ARG A 160 -1.78 2.19 10.74
CA ARG A 160 -2.49 0.89 10.82
C ARG A 160 -3.68 0.96 11.76
N ASP A 161 -3.47 1.44 12.98
CA ASP A 161 -4.53 1.53 13.99
C ASP A 161 -5.60 2.54 13.56
N CYS A 162 -5.21 3.69 13.03
CA CYS A 162 -6.14 4.72 12.55
C CYS A 162 -7.04 4.22 11.41
N LEU A 163 -6.44 3.56 10.41
CA LEU A 163 -7.18 2.99 9.28
C LEU A 163 -8.15 1.90 9.76
N ARG A 164 -7.67 0.97 10.60
CA ARG A 164 -8.47 -0.14 11.13
C ARG A 164 -9.62 0.33 12.03
N ASP A 165 -9.34 1.23 12.96
CA ASP A 165 -10.25 1.53 14.07
C ASP A 165 -11.18 2.72 13.79
N LEU A 166 -10.80 3.63 12.88
CA LEU A 166 -11.56 4.84 12.61
C LEU A 166 -11.94 5.00 11.13
N VAL A 167 -10.96 5.03 10.22
CA VAL A 167 -11.21 5.44 8.82
C VAL A 167 -12.03 4.40 8.06
N LEU A 168 -11.60 3.14 8.00
CA LEU A 168 -12.32 2.09 7.27
C LEU A 168 -13.76 1.88 7.78
N PRO A 169 -13.99 1.68 9.10
CA PRO A 169 -15.35 1.49 9.60
C PRO A 169 -16.25 2.71 9.37
N THR A 170 -15.68 3.92 9.31
CA THR A 170 -16.41 5.13 8.95
C THR A 170 -16.77 5.10 7.47
N MET A 171 -15.80 4.86 6.58
CA MET A 171 -16.01 4.82 5.13
C MET A 171 -17.05 3.79 4.71
N MET A 172 -17.11 2.64 5.38
CA MET A 172 -18.17 1.64 5.17
C MET A 172 -19.60 2.21 5.33
N LYS A 173 -19.78 3.25 6.14
CA LYS A 173 -21.08 3.87 6.46
C LYS A 173 -21.37 5.14 5.65
N VAL A 174 -20.34 5.83 5.16
CA VAL A 174 -20.46 7.20 4.61
C VAL A 174 -19.78 7.43 3.27
N GLN A 175 -19.26 6.39 2.61
CA GLN A 175 -18.59 6.51 1.29
C GLN A 175 -19.38 7.28 0.24
N ASP A 176 -20.71 7.27 0.30
CA ASP A 176 -21.62 7.97 -0.62
C ASP A 176 -21.86 9.44 -0.25
N LYS A 177 -21.28 9.92 0.86
CA LYS A 177 -21.48 11.25 1.43
C LYS A 177 -20.20 12.07 1.55
N VAL A 178 -19.05 11.46 1.27
CA VAL A 178 -17.74 12.08 1.42
C VAL A 178 -16.94 12.06 0.13
N ASN A 179 -16.14 13.10 -0.05
CA ASN A 179 -15.03 13.07 -0.98
C ASN A 179 -13.79 12.65 -0.18
N PHE A 180 -13.50 11.35 -0.17
CA PHE A 180 -12.41 10.80 0.63
C PHE A 180 -11.07 10.92 -0.09
N THR A 181 -10.07 11.45 0.60
CA THR A 181 -8.68 11.51 0.12
C THR A 181 -7.74 10.88 1.13
N LEU A 182 -6.80 10.06 0.65
CA LEU A 182 -5.69 9.56 1.45
C LEU A 182 -4.40 10.26 1.01
N SER A 183 -3.81 11.04 1.92
CA SER A 183 -2.62 11.85 1.68
C SER A 183 -1.43 11.34 2.48
N TYR A 184 -0.22 11.61 1.99
CA TYR A 184 1.02 11.08 2.57
C TYR A 184 1.86 12.17 3.21
N ILE A 185 2.57 11.81 4.28
CA ILE A 185 3.47 12.70 5.01
C ILE A 185 4.91 12.36 4.61
N GLY A 186 5.74 13.39 4.46
CA GLY A 186 7.14 13.29 4.09
C GLY A 186 7.77 14.68 4.06
N THR A 187 9.00 14.77 3.57
CA THR A 187 9.74 16.03 3.43
C THR A 187 10.20 16.18 1.98
N PRO A 188 9.74 17.19 1.22
CA PRO A 188 10.25 17.44 -0.12
C PRO A 188 11.75 17.76 -0.07
N THR A 189 12.53 17.24 -1.02
CA THR A 189 13.96 17.51 -1.16
C THR A 189 14.23 18.58 -2.22
N GLU A 190 15.45 19.11 -2.27
CA GLU A 190 15.86 20.14 -3.25
C GLU A 190 15.87 19.62 -4.69
N ASN A 191 16.14 18.32 -4.88
CA ASN A 191 16.21 17.67 -6.20
C ASN A 191 14.89 17.03 -6.60
N ASP A 192 13.76 17.65 -6.23
CA ASP A 192 12.44 17.15 -6.62
C ASP A 192 12.14 15.72 -6.09
N GLY A 193 12.82 15.29 -5.03
CA GLY A 193 12.55 14.04 -4.33
C GLY A 193 11.65 14.23 -3.11
N VAL A 194 11.46 13.13 -2.37
CA VAL A 194 10.77 13.11 -1.07
C VAL A 194 11.57 12.23 -0.12
N ASP A 195 11.83 12.75 1.08
CA ASP A 195 12.36 12.00 2.20
C ASP A 195 11.21 11.53 3.12
N CYS A 196 11.21 10.24 3.43
CA CYS A 196 10.19 9.59 4.26
C CYS A 196 10.76 9.22 5.64
N LYS A 197 9.93 9.24 6.69
CA LYS A 197 10.39 9.07 8.08
C LYS A 197 11.01 7.71 8.33
N HIS A 198 10.39 6.65 7.81
CA HIS A 198 10.87 5.27 7.95
C HIS A 198 11.77 4.83 6.78
N GLY A 199 12.35 5.79 6.04
CA GLY A 199 13.32 5.56 4.97
C GLY A 199 12.71 5.27 3.60
N PRO A 200 13.55 4.91 2.60
CA PRO A 200 13.13 4.79 1.20
C PRO A 200 12.02 3.75 0.96
N SER A 201 11.97 2.69 1.77
CA SER A 201 10.92 1.67 1.67
C SER A 201 9.52 2.22 1.98
N GLU A 202 9.41 3.22 2.87
CA GLU A 202 8.15 3.94 3.08
C GLU A 202 7.77 4.78 1.88
N CYS A 203 8.72 5.49 1.28
CA CYS A 203 8.44 6.29 0.08
C CYS A 203 7.91 5.40 -1.05
N MET A 204 8.52 4.23 -1.26
CA MET A 204 8.01 3.26 -2.22
C MET A 204 6.62 2.74 -1.85
N GLY A 205 6.37 2.45 -0.57
CA GLY A 205 5.03 2.09 -0.08
C GLY A 205 3.98 3.16 -0.36
N ASN A 206 4.29 4.43 -0.06
CA ASN A 206 3.42 5.56 -0.32
C ASN A 206 3.13 5.70 -1.83
N ILE A 207 4.13 5.49 -2.70
CA ILE A 207 3.98 5.52 -4.17
C ILE A 207 3.05 4.39 -4.63
N ILE A 208 3.25 3.17 -4.13
CA ILE A 208 2.40 2.01 -4.47
C ILE A 208 0.95 2.28 -4.08
N GLU A 209 0.70 2.79 -2.87
CA GLU A 209 -0.65 3.10 -2.40
C GLU A 209 -1.28 4.28 -3.19
N LEU A 210 -0.49 5.28 -3.59
CA LEU A 210 -0.93 6.36 -4.49
C LEU A 210 -1.29 5.86 -5.89
N CYS A 211 -0.47 4.98 -6.46
CA CYS A 211 -0.76 4.34 -7.75
C CYS A 211 -2.03 3.50 -7.69
N ALA A 212 -2.25 2.75 -6.62
CA ALA A 212 -3.49 2.01 -6.41
C ALA A 212 -4.71 2.96 -6.39
N ALA A 213 -4.63 4.07 -5.66
CA ALA A 213 -5.71 5.06 -5.63
C ALA A 213 -5.94 5.75 -6.98
N HIS A 214 -4.87 6.00 -7.75
CA HIS A 214 -4.93 6.60 -9.08
C HIS A 214 -5.62 5.67 -10.10
N LEU A 215 -5.22 4.40 -10.14
CA LEU A 215 -5.73 3.41 -11.07
C LEU A 215 -7.12 2.88 -10.68
N TYR A 216 -7.38 2.77 -9.37
CA TYR A 216 -8.60 2.18 -8.81
C TYR A 216 -9.26 3.17 -7.83
N PRO A 217 -9.95 4.21 -8.31
CA PRO A 217 -10.45 5.29 -7.45
C PRO A 217 -11.60 4.88 -6.52
N ASP A 218 -12.20 3.70 -6.70
CA ASP A 218 -13.19 3.17 -5.75
C ASP A 218 -12.52 2.92 -4.37
N PRO A 219 -12.93 3.64 -3.30
CA PRO A 219 -12.32 3.49 -1.99
C PRO A 219 -12.46 2.07 -1.43
N LYS A 220 -13.43 1.26 -1.88
CA LYS A 220 -13.50 -0.15 -1.46
C LYS A 220 -12.29 -0.96 -1.93
N ILE A 221 -11.73 -0.59 -3.08
CA ILE A 221 -10.56 -1.26 -3.67
C ILE A 221 -9.29 -0.64 -3.10
N ASN A 222 -9.06 0.66 -3.34
CA ASN A 222 -7.80 1.29 -2.95
C ASN A 222 -7.57 1.31 -1.44
N LEU A 223 -8.58 1.67 -0.63
CA LEU A 223 -8.42 1.75 0.83
C LEU A 223 -8.34 0.35 1.45
N GLY A 224 -9.00 -0.63 0.84
CA GLY A 224 -8.83 -2.04 1.17
C GLY A 224 -7.39 -2.48 0.97
N PHE A 225 -6.84 -2.24 -0.22
CA PHE A 225 -5.45 -2.53 -0.56
C PHE A 225 -4.45 -1.83 0.37
N THR A 226 -4.61 -0.53 0.61
CA THR A 226 -3.79 0.23 1.58
C THR A 226 -3.83 -0.41 2.96
N MET A 227 -5.02 -0.78 3.46
CA MET A 227 -5.13 -1.43 4.77
C MET A 227 -4.45 -2.80 4.77
N CYS A 228 -4.59 -3.59 3.69
CA CYS A 228 -3.90 -4.88 3.56
C CYS A 228 -2.38 -4.70 3.72
N LEU A 229 -1.76 -3.79 2.97
CA LEU A 229 -0.34 -3.46 3.10
C LEU A 229 0.01 -2.98 4.52
N THR A 230 -0.78 -2.04 5.03
CA THR A 230 -0.52 -1.38 6.31
C THR A 230 -0.63 -2.35 7.51
N ARG A 231 -1.36 -3.47 7.40
CA ARG A 231 -1.36 -4.52 8.45
C ARG A 231 0.03 -5.09 8.69
N GLU A 232 0.82 -5.22 7.63
CA GLU A 232 2.19 -5.70 7.63
C GLU A 232 3.18 -4.57 7.30
N TYR A 233 2.91 -3.36 7.80
CA TYR A 233 3.65 -2.12 7.50
C TYR A 233 5.19 -2.26 7.56
N SER A 234 5.72 -3.13 8.42
CA SER A 234 7.16 -3.39 8.53
C SER A 234 7.75 -4.04 7.27
N ALA A 235 6.97 -4.86 6.56
CA ALA A 235 7.38 -5.57 5.36
C ALA A 235 7.26 -4.73 4.09
N ILE A 236 6.46 -3.65 4.07
CA ILE A 236 6.35 -2.76 2.90
C ILE A 236 7.74 -2.28 2.42
N PRO A 237 8.07 -2.31 1.10
CA PRO A 237 7.24 -2.72 -0.04
C PRO A 237 7.60 -4.13 -0.54
N ASP A 238 7.70 -5.11 0.37
CA ASP A 238 8.01 -6.49 -0.02
C ASP A 238 7.09 -6.96 -1.15
N ARG A 239 7.69 -7.54 -2.18
CA ARG A 239 6.99 -7.90 -3.41
C ARG A 239 5.86 -8.89 -3.18
N THR A 240 6.08 -9.88 -2.30
CA THR A 240 5.08 -10.91 -2.02
C THR A 240 3.87 -10.31 -1.32
N LEU A 241 4.10 -9.42 -0.36
CA LEU A 241 3.03 -8.67 0.31
C LEU A 241 2.23 -7.82 -0.69
N VAL A 242 2.90 -7.12 -1.61
CA VAL A 242 2.23 -6.28 -2.60
C VAL A 242 1.40 -7.12 -3.59
N GLU A 243 1.95 -8.25 -4.06
CA GLU A 243 1.27 -9.19 -4.95
C GLU A 243 0.03 -9.81 -4.27
N ASP A 244 0.15 -10.25 -3.03
CA ASP A 244 -0.95 -10.86 -2.27
C ASP A 244 -2.07 -9.85 -2.01
N CYS A 245 -1.74 -8.63 -1.56
CA CYS A 245 -2.73 -7.58 -1.34
C CYS A 245 -3.37 -7.11 -2.65
N ALA A 246 -2.62 -7.06 -3.76
CA ALA A 246 -3.17 -6.71 -5.06
C ALA A 246 -4.20 -7.76 -5.52
N LEU A 247 -3.88 -9.06 -5.34
CA LEU A 247 -4.80 -10.15 -5.64
C LEU A 247 -6.06 -10.10 -4.77
N GLU A 248 -5.93 -9.87 -3.45
CA GLU A 248 -7.07 -9.79 -2.51
C GLU A 248 -8.07 -8.69 -2.91
N HIS A 249 -7.56 -7.56 -3.41
CA HIS A 249 -8.36 -6.39 -3.73
C HIS A 249 -8.62 -6.19 -5.24
N ALA A 250 -8.34 -7.22 -6.06
CA ALA A 250 -8.54 -7.19 -7.51
C ALA A 250 -7.82 -6.03 -8.23
N ILE A 251 -6.62 -5.69 -7.75
CA ILE A 251 -5.69 -4.77 -8.40
C ILE A 251 -4.78 -5.57 -9.33
N ASP A 252 -4.63 -5.07 -10.56
CA ASP A 252 -3.69 -5.63 -11.52
C ASP A 252 -2.27 -5.22 -11.12
N ILE A 253 -1.47 -6.22 -10.72
CA ILE A 253 -0.09 -5.99 -10.27
C ILE A 253 0.80 -5.42 -11.37
N GLN A 254 0.54 -5.75 -12.64
CA GLN A 254 1.30 -5.21 -13.75
C GLN A 254 0.98 -3.73 -13.93
N ALA A 255 -0.30 -3.35 -13.94
CA ALA A 255 -0.70 -1.95 -14.01
C ALA A 255 -0.15 -1.12 -12.84
N LEU A 256 -0.12 -1.71 -11.64
CA LEU A 256 0.45 -1.09 -10.45
C LEU A 256 1.96 -0.85 -10.59
N ASN A 257 2.71 -1.86 -11.06
CA ASN A 257 4.15 -1.75 -11.34
C ASN A 257 4.43 -0.74 -12.46
N ASP A 258 3.63 -0.74 -13.52
CA ASP A 258 3.75 0.20 -14.63
C ASP A 258 3.58 1.63 -14.12
N CYS A 259 2.54 1.92 -13.32
CA CYS A 259 2.35 3.23 -12.68
C CYS A 259 3.54 3.64 -11.79
N ALA A 260 4.06 2.72 -10.98
CA ALA A 260 5.15 3.02 -10.05
C ALA A 260 6.49 3.27 -10.76
N THR A 261 6.65 2.75 -11.99
CA THR A 261 7.88 2.84 -12.78
C THR A 261 7.78 3.75 -14.00
N GLU A 262 6.59 4.30 -14.26
CA GLU A 262 6.34 5.28 -15.31
C GLU A 262 7.27 6.49 -15.18
N ASP A 263 7.80 6.95 -16.32
CA ASP A 263 8.80 8.01 -16.42
C ASP A 263 10.04 7.76 -15.55
N ASP A 264 10.58 6.53 -15.58
CA ASP A 264 11.68 6.06 -14.71
C ASP A 264 11.37 6.25 -13.20
N GLY A 265 10.08 6.14 -12.83
CA GLY A 265 9.54 6.39 -11.50
C GLY A 265 9.17 7.86 -11.23
N GLY A 266 9.39 8.76 -12.19
CA GLY A 266 9.08 10.17 -12.08
C GLY A 266 7.60 10.45 -11.83
N PHE A 267 6.69 9.67 -12.43
CA PHE A 267 5.25 9.81 -12.23
C PHE A 267 4.86 9.52 -10.78
N GLY A 268 5.25 8.35 -10.25
CA GLY A 268 5.01 7.97 -8.86
C GLY A 268 5.63 8.95 -7.85
N VAL A 269 6.88 9.36 -8.07
CA VAL A 269 7.55 10.36 -7.22
C VAL A 269 6.84 11.71 -7.28
N GLY A 270 6.33 12.12 -8.44
CA GLY A 270 5.52 13.32 -8.62
C GLY A 270 4.25 13.29 -7.78
N MET A 271 3.47 12.21 -7.87
CA MET A 271 2.27 12.03 -7.04
C MET A 271 2.59 12.08 -5.54
N LEU A 272 3.68 11.42 -5.12
CA LEU A 272 4.11 11.45 -3.73
C LEU A 272 4.47 12.88 -3.29
N ARG A 273 5.22 13.62 -4.12
CA ARG A 273 5.61 15.00 -3.82
C ARG A 273 4.39 15.90 -3.66
N ASP A 274 3.40 15.78 -4.52
CA ASP A 274 2.18 16.58 -4.45
C ASP A 274 1.34 16.22 -3.23
N SER A 275 1.25 14.94 -2.89
CA SER A 275 0.59 14.47 -1.66
C SER A 275 1.28 15.00 -0.39
N VAL A 276 2.61 14.96 -0.36
CA VAL A 276 3.41 15.51 0.75
C VAL A 276 3.26 17.02 0.87
N ARG A 277 3.27 17.75 -0.24
CA ARG A 277 3.00 19.20 -0.25
C ARG A 277 1.61 19.51 0.30
N ARG A 278 0.59 18.73 -0.07
CA ARG A 278 -0.77 18.86 0.47
C ARG A 278 -0.80 18.68 1.99
N SER A 279 -0.21 17.60 2.52
CA SER A 279 -0.11 17.36 3.96
C SER A 279 0.62 18.49 4.69
N LYS A 280 1.72 18.99 4.10
CA LYS A 280 2.49 20.11 4.66
C LYS A 280 1.69 21.41 4.67
N SER A 281 0.99 21.74 3.58
CA SER A 281 0.14 22.93 3.50
C SER A 281 -1.05 22.88 4.47
N ALA A 282 -1.54 21.68 4.79
CA ALA A 282 -2.54 21.45 5.82
C ALA A 282 -2.00 21.53 7.26
N GLY A 283 -0.69 21.75 7.45
CA GLY A 283 -0.05 21.79 8.77
C GLY A 283 0.07 20.41 9.44
N VAL A 284 -0.10 19.32 8.71
CA VAL A 284 -0.06 17.97 9.25
C VAL A 284 1.37 17.49 9.44
N THR A 285 1.68 17.01 10.66
CA THR A 285 3.01 16.54 11.04
C THR A 285 3.02 15.10 11.59
N LYS A 286 1.84 14.54 11.87
CA LYS A 286 1.70 13.24 12.54
C LYS A 286 0.88 12.28 11.69
N SER A 287 1.40 11.08 11.50
CA SER A 287 0.66 9.94 10.97
C SER A 287 0.14 9.16 12.18
N CYS A 288 -1.15 8.92 12.36
CA CYS A 288 -2.26 9.30 11.48
C CYS A 288 -2.91 10.61 11.90
N THR A 289 -3.28 11.47 10.95
CA THR A 289 -4.15 12.62 11.19
C THR A 289 -5.39 12.52 10.31
N VAL A 290 -6.57 12.57 10.91
CA VAL A 290 -7.85 12.67 10.20
C VAL A 290 -8.31 14.11 10.20
N ARG A 291 -8.70 14.61 9.02
CA ARG A 291 -9.29 15.93 8.81
C ARG A 291 -10.68 15.80 8.24
N LEU A 292 -11.59 16.62 8.73
CA LEU A 292 -12.98 16.68 8.30
C LEU A 292 -13.30 18.12 7.92
N ASN A 293 -13.82 18.34 6.72
CA ASN A 293 -14.10 19.67 6.18
C ASN A 293 -12.90 20.61 6.29
N GLU A 294 -11.73 20.11 5.88
CA GLU A 294 -10.43 20.81 5.89
C GLU A 294 -9.88 21.17 7.29
N GLU A 295 -10.54 20.78 8.37
CA GLU A 295 -10.11 21.01 9.75
C GLU A 295 -9.57 19.74 10.41
N PHE A 296 -8.69 19.88 11.40
CA PHE A 296 -8.22 18.74 12.21
C PHE A 296 -9.38 18.12 12.98
N TYR A 297 -9.62 16.82 12.77
CA TYR A 297 -10.69 16.09 13.44
C TYR A 297 -10.16 15.25 14.60
N CYS A 298 -9.12 14.45 14.36
CA CYS A 298 -8.55 13.55 15.36
C CYS A 298 -7.16 13.07 14.92
N VAL A 299 -6.24 12.89 15.87
CA VAL A 299 -4.85 12.47 15.62
C VAL A 299 -4.56 11.18 16.38
N ARG A 300 -3.93 10.21 15.73
CA ARG A 300 -3.38 9.00 16.36
C ARG A 300 -1.86 9.16 16.48
N ASP A 301 -1.35 9.12 17.69
CA ASP A 301 0.05 9.41 17.98
C ASP A 301 0.52 8.62 19.21
N ASP A 302 1.55 7.80 19.03
CA ASP A 302 2.09 6.88 20.05
C ASP A 302 1.03 5.92 20.61
N GLY A 303 0.19 5.37 19.74
CA GLY A 303 -0.86 4.44 20.13
C GLY A 303 -1.99 5.08 20.96
N GLN A 304 -2.11 6.41 20.97
CA GLN A 304 -3.17 7.14 21.65
C GLN A 304 -3.92 8.08 20.70
N TRP A 305 -5.22 8.26 20.94
CA TRP A 305 -6.01 9.29 20.26
C TRP A 305 -5.83 10.63 20.97
N LYS A 306 -5.45 11.66 20.23
CA LYS A 306 -5.14 13.01 20.69
C LYS A 306 -5.87 14.03 19.81
N ASP A 307 -6.16 15.20 20.36
CA ASP A 307 -6.75 16.32 19.62
C ASP A 307 -8.06 15.95 18.89
N CYS A 308 -8.95 15.21 19.58
CA CYS A 308 -10.24 14.74 19.05
C CYS A 308 -11.41 15.43 19.76
N PRO A 309 -11.69 16.73 19.49
CA PRO A 309 -12.68 17.52 20.24
C PRO A 309 -14.11 16.97 20.14
N HIS A 310 -14.39 16.19 19.10
CA HIS A 310 -15.69 15.56 18.87
C HIS A 310 -15.72 14.07 19.17
N GLY A 311 -14.63 13.50 19.69
CA GLY A 311 -14.50 12.07 19.97
C GLY A 311 -13.72 11.31 18.90
N ALA A 312 -13.06 10.23 19.34
CA ALA A 312 -12.23 9.36 18.51
C ALA A 312 -12.97 8.10 18.04
N GLY A 313 -14.28 8.03 18.26
CA GLY A 313 -15.10 6.88 17.86
C GLY A 313 -15.59 6.98 16.41
N VAL A 314 -15.79 5.83 15.79
CA VAL A 314 -16.41 5.71 14.46
C VAL A 314 -17.76 6.42 14.41
N ASN A 315 -18.61 6.24 15.41
CA ASN A 315 -19.93 6.85 15.43
C ASN A 315 -19.86 8.38 15.57
N ASP A 316 -18.87 8.90 16.29
CA ASP A 316 -18.67 10.34 16.45
C ASP A 316 -18.36 10.99 15.09
N LEU A 317 -17.43 10.39 14.34
CA LEU A 317 -17.04 10.88 13.01
C LEU A 317 -18.19 10.76 12.01
N VAL A 318 -18.93 9.65 12.03
CA VAL A 318 -20.12 9.48 11.18
C VAL A 318 -21.18 10.55 11.47
N ILE A 319 -21.45 10.85 12.75
CA ILE A 319 -22.41 11.91 13.12
C ILE A 319 -21.93 13.27 12.64
N ALA A 320 -20.64 13.57 12.78
CA ALA A 320 -20.06 14.82 12.30
C ALA A 320 -20.19 14.97 10.77
N ILE A 321 -19.89 13.91 10.01
CA ILE A 321 -20.06 13.85 8.55
C ILE A 321 -21.53 14.03 8.15
N GLU A 322 -22.45 13.30 8.79
CA GLU A 322 -23.89 13.40 8.52
C GLU A 322 -24.43 14.81 8.77
N LYS A 323 -23.92 15.49 9.80
CA LYS A 323 -24.30 16.88 10.09
C LYS A 323 -23.86 17.80 8.95
N LEU A 324 -22.61 17.69 8.49
CA LEU A 324 -22.08 18.50 7.40
C LEU A 324 -22.77 18.21 6.07
N TYR A 325 -23.03 16.93 5.75
CA TYR A 325 -23.68 16.53 4.50
C TYR A 325 -25.16 16.97 4.40
N ARG A 326 -25.79 17.28 5.53
CA ARG A 326 -27.17 17.78 5.60
C ARG A 326 -27.26 19.30 5.69
N SER A 327 -26.12 19.98 5.91
CA SER A 327 -26.03 21.44 5.98
C SER A 327 -26.17 22.04 4.58
#